data_AF-A0AAF0V6W6-F1
#
_entry.id   AF-A0AAF0V6W6-F1
#
_cell.length_a   1.000
_cell.length_b   1.000
_cell.length_c   1.000
_cell.angle_alpha   90.00
_cell.angle_beta   90.00
_cell.angle_gamma   90.00
#
_symmetry.space_group_name_H-M   'P 1'
#
loop_
_entity.id
_entity.type
_entity.pdbx_description
1 polymer ?
#
loop_
_entity_poly.entity_id
_entity_poly.type
_entity_poly.pdbx_seq_one_letter_code
_entity_poly.pdbx_strand_id
1 'polypeptide(L)'
;MNYFERLPEECIFEIISKIIPVDVVRSTTLSKLFKFVVGSDQIWERFLPLDNQEIIDKYEFSPVCNTKKELFFFVYVILQFSLMKANW
;
A
#
# COMPACT_ATOMS: atom_id res chain seq x y z
N MET A 1 -16.53 18.48 -13.51
CA MET A 1 -15.49 17.86 -14.37
C MET A 1 -14.37 17.39 -13.48
N ASN A 2 -14.00 16.11 -13.56
CA ASN A 2 -12.88 15.57 -12.79
C ASN A 2 -11.61 15.76 -13.61
N TYR A 3 -10.79 16.75 -13.27
CA TYR A 3 -9.57 17.07 -14.04
C TYR A 3 -8.57 15.92 -14.07
N PHE A 4 -8.60 15.04 -13.06
CA PHE A 4 -7.72 13.87 -12.99
C PHE A 4 -8.06 12.82 -14.04
N GLU A 5 -9.30 12.75 -14.54
CA GLU A 5 -9.68 11.80 -15.60
C GLU A 5 -9.05 12.15 -16.97
N ARG A 6 -8.45 13.34 -17.11
CA ARG A 6 -7.71 13.75 -18.32
C ARG A 6 -6.22 13.45 -18.23
N LEU A 7 -5.73 13.01 -17.07
CA LEU A 7 -4.32 12.68 -16.89
C LEU A 7 -4.05 11.24 -17.32
N PRO A 8 -2.85 10.95 -17.86
CA PRO A 8 -2.39 9.58 -18.01
C PRO A 8 -2.36 8.84 -16.67
N GLU A 9 -2.53 7.52 -16.72
CA GLU A 9 -2.52 6.66 -15.54
C GLU A 9 -1.19 6.76 -14.77
N GLU A 10 -0.09 6.84 -15.51
CA GLU A 10 1.27 6.92 -15.00
C GLU A 10 1.48 8.19 -14.16
N CYS A 11 0.83 9.30 -14.52
CA CYS A 11 0.88 10.53 -13.73
C CYS A 11 0.21 10.33 -12.37
N ILE A 12 -0.93 9.64 -12.33
CA ILE A 12 -1.64 9.33 -11.09
C ILE A 12 -0.84 8.33 -10.25
N PHE A 13 -0.24 7.32 -10.88
CA PHE A 13 0.66 6.37 -10.24
C PHE A 13 1.83 7.07 -9.55
N GLU A 14 2.52 7.98 -10.26
CA GLU A 14 3.65 8.70 -9.69
C GLU A 14 3.24 9.63 -8.54
N ILE A 15 2.08 10.30 -8.64
CA ILE A 15 1.51 11.07 -7.53
C ILE A 15 1.28 10.15 -6.32
N ILE A 16 0.56 9.03 -6.50
CA ILE A 16 0.22 8.12 -5.42
C ILE A 16 1.47 7.49 -4.78
N SER A 17 2.47 7.12 -5.59
CA SER A 17 3.72 6.52 -5.10
C SER A 17 4.53 7.43 -4.16
N LYS A 18 4.24 8.73 -4.15
CA LYS A 18 4.90 9.74 -3.30
C LYS A 18 4.04 10.15 -2.11
N ILE A 19 2.80 9.67 -2.02
CA ILE A 19 1.87 9.96 -0.93
C ILE A 19 2.12 8.97 0.22
N ILE A 20 1.86 9.40 1.46
CA ILE A 20 1.93 8.50 2.62
C ILE A 20 0.84 7.42 2.52
N PRO A 21 1.10 6.16 2.93
CA PRO A 21 0.16 5.04 2.72
C PRO A 21 -1.28 5.29 3.22
N VAL A 22 -1.44 6.04 4.32
CA VAL A 22 -2.76 6.41 4.87
C VAL A 22 -3.58 7.28 3.92
N ASP A 23 -2.93 8.14 3.16
CA ASP A 23 -3.58 9.06 2.22
C ASP A 23 -3.86 8.40 0.86
N VAL A 24 -3.16 7.31 0.52
CA VAL A 24 -3.39 6.52 -0.69
C VAL A 24 -4.83 5.99 -0.74
N VAL A 25 -5.33 5.39 0.34
CA VAL A 25 -6.71 4.86 0.38
C VAL A 25 -7.74 5.98 0.25
N ARG A 26 -7.48 7.14 0.88
CA ARG A 26 -8.38 8.31 0.83
C ARG A 26 -8.47 8.90 -0.58
N SER A 27 -7.38 8.84 -1.33
CA SER A 27 -7.30 9.37 -2.70
C SER A 27 -8.28 8.69 -3.67
N THR A 28 -8.75 7.47 -3.36
CA THR A 28 -9.76 6.74 -4.17
C THR A 28 -11.09 7.47 -4.31
N THR A 29 -11.39 8.42 -3.42
CA THR A 29 -12.60 9.24 -3.45
C THR A 29 -12.50 10.40 -4.44
N LEU A 30 -11.29 10.74 -4.89
CA LEU A 30 -11.04 11.90 -5.74
C LEU A 30 -11.44 11.66 -7.20
N SER A 31 -11.29 10.44 -7.69
CA SER A 31 -11.60 10.06 -9.08
C SER A 31 -11.67 8.54 -9.27
N LYS A 32 -12.37 8.11 -10.32
CA LYS A 32 -12.32 6.72 -10.79
C LYS A 32 -10.91 6.28 -11.15
N LEU A 33 -10.10 7.17 -11.72
CA LEU A 33 -8.71 6.86 -12.09
C LEU A 33 -7.85 6.58 -10.85
N PHE A 34 -7.97 7.39 -9.79
CA PHE A 34 -7.33 7.10 -8.51
C PHE A 34 -7.79 5.76 -7.94
N LYS A 35 -9.10 5.47 -7.96
CA LYS A 35 -9.62 4.18 -7.48
C LYS A 35 -9.03 3.00 -8.27
N PHE A 36 -8.90 3.12 -9.58
CA PHE A 36 -8.32 2.10 -10.44
C PHE A 36 -6.84 1.86 -10.09
N VAL A 37 -6.06 2.94 -10.07
CA VAL A 37 -4.61 2.91 -9.82
C VAL A 37 -4.33 2.36 -8.42
N VAL A 38 -5.02 2.83 -7.38
CA VAL A 38 -4.92 2.28 -6.00
C VAL A 38 -5.36 0.81 -5.89
N GLY A 39 -6.20 0.33 -6.81
CA GLY A 39 -6.58 -1.07 -6.90
C GLY A 39 -5.49 -1.96 -7.50
N SER A 40 -4.48 -1.38 -8.16
CA SER A 40 -3.36 -2.10 -8.76
C SER A 40 -2.30 -2.48 -7.73
N ASP A 41 -1.80 -3.70 -7.84
CA ASP A 41 -0.71 -4.22 -7.02
C ASP A 41 0.61 -3.44 -7.21
N GLN A 42 0.79 -2.77 -8.35
CA GLN A 42 2.00 -2.02 -8.68
C GLN A 42 2.32 -0.93 -7.65
N ILE A 43 1.30 -0.29 -7.07
CA ILE A 43 1.48 0.74 -6.05
C ILE A 43 1.90 0.11 -4.73
N TRP A 44 1.21 -0.95 -4.33
CA TRP A 44 1.45 -1.62 -3.07
C TRP A 44 2.82 -2.31 -3.06
N GLU A 45 3.30 -2.76 -4.21
CA GLU A 45 4.69 -3.22 -4.38
C GLU A 45 5.72 -2.15 -4.05
N ARG A 46 5.46 -0.88 -4.39
CA ARG A 46 6.36 0.24 -4.07
C ARG A 46 6.35 0.64 -2.60
N PHE A 47 5.27 0.33 -1.89
CA PHE A 47 5.15 0.56 -0.45
C PHE A 47 5.64 -0.60 0.41
N LEU A 48 5.74 -1.80 -0.17
CA LEU A 48 6.20 -2.98 0.55
C LEU A 48 7.69 -2.85 0.88
N PRO A 49 8.11 -3.20 2.11
CA PRO A 49 9.52 -3.37 2.43
C PRO A 49 10.15 -4.44 1.55
N LEU A 50 11.43 -4.28 1.20
CA LEU A 50 12.18 -5.28 0.43
C LEU A 50 12.34 -6.61 1.19
N ASP A 51 12.37 -6.53 2.52
CA ASP A 51 12.49 -7.62 3.48
C ASP A 51 11.12 -8.16 3.93
N ASN A 52 10.04 -7.92 3.17
CA ASN A 52 8.70 -8.36 3.54
C ASN A 52 8.59 -9.88 3.80
N GLN A 53 9.28 -10.72 3.04
CA GLN A 53 9.31 -12.17 3.24
C GLN A 53 10.01 -12.54 4.54
N GLU A 54 11.16 -11.92 4.84
CA GLU A 54 11.88 -12.14 6.10
C GLU A 54 11.04 -11.71 7.31
N ILE A 55 10.31 -10.61 7.20
CA ILE A 55 9.36 -10.17 8.23
C ILE A 55 8.28 -11.25 8.43
N ILE A 56 7.66 -11.74 7.35
CA ILE A 56 6.58 -12.74 7.46
C ILE A 56 7.08 -14.03 8.11
N ASP A 57 8.24 -14.53 7.67
CA ASP A 57 8.87 -15.74 8.20
C ASP A 57 9.26 -15.57 9.67
N LYS A 58 9.84 -14.43 10.06
CA LYS A 58 10.27 -14.14 11.43
C LYS A 58 9.13 -14.19 12.45
N TYR A 59 7.94 -13.76 12.07
CA TYR A 59 6.78 -13.76 12.97
C TYR A 59 5.92 -15.03 12.83
N GLU A 60 6.41 -16.06 12.12
CA GLU A 60 5.74 -17.36 11.88
C GLU A 60 4.30 -17.23 11.36
N PHE A 61 4.00 -16.15 10.66
CA PHE A 61 2.68 -15.96 10.07
C PHE A 61 2.69 -16.42 8.62
N SER A 62 1.70 -17.21 8.21
CA SER A 62 1.43 -17.52 6.81
C SER A 62 0.11 -16.87 6.40
N PRO A 63 0.09 -15.57 6.06
CA PRO A 63 -1.13 -14.91 5.65
C PRO A 63 -1.52 -15.40 4.25
N VAL A 64 -2.79 -15.77 4.06
CA VAL A 64 -3.36 -15.98 2.73
C VAL A 64 -3.70 -14.60 2.15
N CYS A 65 -2.69 -13.93 1.58
CA CYS A 65 -2.87 -12.66 0.87
C CYS A 65 -3.10 -12.92 -0.62
N ASN A 66 -4.21 -12.43 -1.15
CA ASN A 66 -4.55 -12.52 -2.57
C ASN A 66 -4.10 -11.29 -3.36
N THR A 67 -3.71 -10.20 -2.68
CA THR A 67 -3.25 -8.94 -3.28
C THR A 67 -2.04 -8.39 -2.54
N LYS A 68 -1.21 -7.59 -3.22
CA LYS A 68 -0.10 -6.87 -2.57
C LYS A 68 -0.59 -5.83 -1.58
N LYS A 69 -1.82 -5.32 -1.77
CA LYS A 69 -2.50 -4.47 -0.79
C LYS A 69 -2.70 -5.18 0.54
N GLU A 70 -3.26 -6.39 0.51
CA GLU A 70 -3.46 -7.21 1.72
C GLU A 70 -2.12 -7.50 2.41
N LEU A 71 -1.10 -7.85 1.61
CA LEU A 71 0.25 -8.08 2.12
C LEU A 71 0.84 -6.83 2.79
N PHE A 72 0.67 -5.65 2.17
CA PHE A 72 1.13 -4.39 2.73
C PHE A 72 0.49 -4.10 4.09
N PHE A 73 -0.84 -4.21 4.18
CA PHE A 73 -1.53 -3.98 5.46
C PHE A 73 -1.09 -4.99 6.53
N PHE A 74 -0.89 -6.25 6.15
CA PHE A 74 -0.44 -7.28 7.06
C PHE A 74 0.95 -6.98 7.64
N VAL A 75 1.93 -6.72 6.76
CA VAL A 75 3.31 -6.36 7.16
C VAL A 75 3.32 -5.08 7.99
N TYR A 76 2.55 -4.06 7.60
CA TYR A 76 2.44 -2.81 8.35
C TYR A 76 1.93 -3.02 9.77
N VAL A 77 0.90 -3.85 9.95
CA VAL A 77 0.36 -4.19 11.28
C VAL A 77 1.42 -4.90 12.13
N ILE A 78 2.13 -5.88 11.58
CA ILE A 78 3.22 -6.57 12.28
C ILE A 78 4.30 -5.59 12.75
N LEU A 79 4.76 -4.70 11.87
CA LEU A 79 5.78 -3.71 12.21
C LEU A 79 5.31 -2.76 13.31
N GLN A 80 4.05 -2.31 13.27
CA GLN A 80 3.47 -1.49 14.34
C GLN A 80 3.44 -2.24 15.68
N PHE A 81 3.01 -3.51 15.70
CA PHE A 81 3.03 -4.33 16.92
C PHE A 81 4.46 -4.56 17.44
N SER A 82 5.44 -4.77 16.56
CA SER A 82 6.84 -4.92 16.95
C SER A 82 7.42 -3.64 17.54
N LEU A 83 7.13 -2.49 16.93
CA LEU A 83 7.54 -1.18 17.43
C LEU A 83 6.89 -0.88 18.78
N MET A 84 5.63 -1.29 18.98
CA MET A 84 5.00 -1.20 20.30
C MET A 84 5.76 -2.07 21.32
N LYS A 85 6.03 -3.34 21.04
CA LYS A 85 6.74 -4.24 21.98
C LYS A 85 8.17 -3.81 22.31
N ALA A 86 8.89 -3.17 21.39
CA ALA A 86 10.27 -2.72 21.62
C ALA A 86 10.39 -1.50 22.56
N ASN A 87 9.28 -0.80 22.82
CA ASN A 87 9.23 0.39 23.66
C ASN A 87 8.73 0.14 25.09
N TRP A 88 8.57 -1.13 25.49
CA TRP A 88 8.22 -1.59 26.84
C TRP A 88 9.24 -2.61 27.33
#